data_AF-A0A1H1FCW4-F1
#
_entry.id   AF-A0A1H1FCW4-F1
#
_cell.length_a   1.000
_cell.length_b   1.000
_cell.length_c   1.000
_cell.angle_alpha   90.00
_cell.angle_beta   90.00
_cell.angle_gamma   90.00
#
_symmetry.space_group_name_H-M   'P 1'
#
loop_
_entity.id
_entity.type
_entity.pdbx_description
1 polymer ?
#
loop_
_entity_poly.entity_id
_entity_poly.type
_entity_poly.pdbx_seq_one_letter_code
_entity_poly.pdbx_strand_id
1 'polypeptide(L)'
;MGSRGDGAGYQTGLLVGLVTFVIVAGALTWLAARHARRERFLFRPADVLLGFGLAWVGALVFAATVRRSDFVTGFAVLTTFAFALALALGVAAIRSRRDLRRERASVEVARAAIPAAAREYFASAGFRSALAGMSVVSPPRPETASEVIAYWAYRALDSGDYVEGARLIHEAAALAGWTVASPSLAAAVPRLTAPFLAGDEWRDPAIDRGFRDCALALLSARFGQGARV
;
A
#
# COMPACT_ATOMS: atom_id res chain seq x y z
N MET A 1 -13.89 53.51 35.31
CA MET A 1 -14.13 53.38 33.86
C MET A 1 -13.42 52.13 33.39
N GLY A 2 -14.17 51.20 32.81
CA GLY A 2 -13.82 49.78 32.73
C GLY A 2 -12.87 49.40 31.59
N SER A 3 -11.91 48.53 31.91
CA SER A 3 -11.07 47.78 30.97
C SER A 3 -11.87 46.64 30.33
N ARG A 4 -12.93 46.97 29.60
CA ARG A 4 -13.73 46.00 28.82
C ARG A 4 -13.24 45.82 27.36
N GLY A 5 -12.15 46.50 26.97
CA GLY A 5 -11.63 46.50 25.59
C GLY A 5 -10.69 45.34 25.22
N ASP A 6 -9.86 44.86 26.15
CA ASP A 6 -8.72 43.98 25.80
C ASP A 6 -9.16 42.52 25.54
N GLY A 7 -10.21 42.05 26.21
CA GLY A 7 -10.72 40.68 26.02
C GLY A 7 -11.45 40.45 24.68
N ALA A 8 -12.04 41.50 24.10
CA ALA A 8 -12.85 41.39 22.88
C ALA A 8 -12.00 41.12 21.64
N GLY A 9 -10.81 41.73 21.55
CA GLY A 9 -9.85 41.49 20.47
C GLY A 9 -9.30 40.06 20.48
N TYR A 10 -8.95 39.55 21.68
CA TYR A 10 -8.50 38.18 21.86
C TYR A 10 -9.58 37.16 21.49
N GLN A 11 -10.81 37.33 22.00
CA GLN A 11 -11.94 36.44 21.70
C GLN A 11 -12.32 36.43 20.22
N THR A 12 -12.29 37.59 19.56
CA THR A 12 -12.58 37.70 18.12
C THR A 12 -11.50 37.00 17.29
N GLY A 13 -10.21 37.20 17.63
CA GLY A 13 -9.10 36.49 16.97
C GLY A 13 -9.18 34.97 17.15
N LEU A 14 -9.63 34.52 18.32
CA LEU A 14 -9.82 33.10 18.64
C LEU A 14 -10.99 32.49 17.88
N LEU A 15 -12.12 33.20 17.76
CA LEU A 15 -13.28 32.76 16.96
C LEU A 15 -12.95 32.65 15.47
N VAL A 16 -12.30 33.67 14.90
CA VAL A 16 -11.89 33.65 13.48
C VAL A 16 -10.88 32.53 13.22
N GLY A 17 -9.91 32.34 14.12
CA GLY A 17 -8.95 31.24 14.04
C GLY A 17 -9.63 29.87 14.15
N LEU A 18 -10.61 29.72 15.03
CA LEU A 18 -11.34 28.47 15.25
C LEU A 18 -12.20 28.10 14.04
N VAL A 19 -12.95 29.04 13.49
CA VAL A 19 -13.76 28.82 12.28
C VAL A 19 -12.85 28.43 11.10
N THR A 20 -11.73 29.13 10.93
CA THR A 20 -10.74 28.80 9.89
C THR A 20 -10.16 27.40 10.10
N PHE A 21 -9.81 27.04 11.35
CA PHE A 21 -9.32 25.71 11.68
C PHE A 21 -10.35 24.62 11.39
N VAL A 22 -11.61 24.80 11.77
CA VAL A 22 -12.69 23.83 11.54
C VAL A 22 -12.95 23.65 10.05
N ILE A 23 -12.96 24.73 9.26
CA ILE A 23 -13.12 24.65 7.80
C ILE A 23 -11.95 23.89 7.16
N VAL A 24 -10.71 24.21 7.56
CA VAL A 24 -9.51 23.55 7.03
C VAL A 24 -9.46 22.08 7.46
N ALA A 25 -9.71 21.77 8.73
CA ALA A 25 -9.78 20.41 9.24
C ALA A 25 -10.91 19.61 8.57
N GLY A 26 -12.08 20.22 8.35
CA GLY A 26 -13.20 19.63 7.63
C GLY A 26 -12.89 19.33 6.16
N ALA A 27 -12.28 20.29 5.45
CA ALA A 27 -11.87 20.12 4.05
C ALA A 27 -10.79 19.03 3.92
N LEU A 28 -9.84 19.00 4.87
CA LEU A 28 -8.74 18.04 4.90
C LEU A 28 -9.19 16.63 5.28
N THR A 29 -10.08 16.48 6.26
CA THR A 29 -10.70 15.18 6.60
C THR A 29 -11.57 14.69 5.46
N TRP A 30 -12.29 15.56 4.76
CA TRP A 30 -13.04 15.20 3.56
C TRP A 30 -12.12 14.78 2.40
N LEU A 31 -11.01 15.50 2.17
CA LEU A 31 -10.02 15.11 1.16
C LEU A 31 -9.36 13.77 1.51
N ALA A 32 -8.98 13.59 2.78
CA ALA A 32 -8.40 12.35 3.29
C ALA A 32 -9.40 11.19 3.20
N ALA A 33 -10.68 11.41 3.50
CA ALA A 33 -11.73 10.39 3.35
C ALA A 33 -12.01 10.07 1.87
N ARG A 34 -11.99 11.07 0.99
CA ARG A 34 -12.17 10.88 -0.46
C ARG A 34 -10.97 10.15 -1.07
N HIS A 35 -9.76 10.45 -0.62
CA HIS A 35 -8.56 9.73 -1.01
C HIS A 35 -8.50 8.34 -0.41
N ALA A 36 -8.86 8.13 0.86
CA ALA A 36 -8.93 6.78 1.46
C ALA A 36 -9.88 5.84 0.70
N ARG A 37 -10.92 6.35 0.03
CA ARG A 37 -11.81 5.57 -0.84
C ARG A 37 -11.21 5.19 -2.20
N ARG A 38 -10.09 5.80 -2.63
CA ARG A 38 -9.47 5.57 -3.96
C ARG A 38 -7.98 5.22 -3.93
N GLU A 39 -7.24 5.66 -2.92
CA GLU A 39 -5.79 5.51 -2.75
C GLU A 39 -5.48 5.29 -1.26
N ARG A 40 -4.73 4.21 -0.99
CA ARG A 40 -4.39 3.65 0.33
C ARG A 40 -3.59 4.65 1.19
N PHE A 41 -4.27 5.57 1.86
CA PHE A 41 -3.64 6.57 2.71
C PHE A 41 -3.32 6.02 4.11
N LEU A 42 -2.04 5.74 4.38
CA LEU A 42 -1.56 5.37 5.71
C LEU A 42 -1.04 6.62 6.42
N PHE A 43 -1.81 7.19 7.35
CA PHE A 43 -1.39 8.32 8.16
C PHE A 43 -0.51 7.83 9.33
N ARG A 44 0.75 8.28 9.42
CA ARG A 44 1.68 7.86 10.49
C ARG A 44 1.81 8.95 11.55
N PRO A 45 2.07 8.58 12.83
CA PRO A 45 2.32 9.55 13.90
C PRO A 45 3.48 10.51 13.57
N ALA A 46 4.49 10.03 12.84
CA ALA A 46 5.61 10.85 12.38
C ALA A 46 5.19 11.99 11.43
N ASP A 47 4.15 11.81 10.61
CA ASP A 47 3.68 12.86 9.69
C ASP A 47 3.04 14.02 10.48
N VAL A 48 2.35 13.70 11.58
CA VAL A 48 1.78 14.68 12.52
C VAL A 48 2.89 15.49 13.18
N LEU A 49 3.89 14.82 13.74
CA LEU A 49 5.02 15.48 14.40
C LEU A 49 5.78 16.42 13.45
N LEU A 50 5.97 15.99 12.20
CA LEU A 50 6.68 16.78 11.19
C LEU A 50 5.86 17.99 10.74
N GLY A 51 4.55 17.83 10.54
CA GLY A 51 3.64 18.94 10.26
C GLY A 51 3.58 19.95 11.39
N PHE A 52 3.47 19.48 12.64
CA PHE A 52 3.51 20.32 13.84
C PHE A 52 4.83 21.06 13.99
N GLY A 53 5.97 20.38 13.80
CA GLY A 53 7.29 20.99 13.87
C GLY A 53 7.47 22.13 12.86
N LEU A 54 7.08 21.90 11.60
CA LEU A 54 7.19 22.92 10.54
C LEU A 54 6.26 24.12 10.78
N ALA A 55 5.04 23.88 11.23
CA ALA A 55 4.11 24.96 11.53
C ALA A 55 4.57 25.78 12.75
N TRP A 56 5.17 25.13 13.74
CA TRP A 56 5.70 25.81 14.92
C TRP A 56 6.88 26.73 14.55
N VAL A 57 7.77 26.29 13.65
CA VAL A 57 8.83 27.15 13.09
C VAL A 57 8.23 28.35 12.36
N GLY A 58 7.21 28.14 11.52
CA GLY A 58 6.50 29.24 10.85
C GLY A 58 5.85 30.22 11.82
N ALA A 59 5.26 29.72 12.90
CA ALA A 59 4.65 30.52 13.96
C ALA A 59 5.68 31.37 14.70
N LEU A 60 6.87 30.81 14.98
CA LEU A 60 7.97 31.53 15.63
C LEU A 60 8.50 32.67 14.74
N VAL A 61 8.64 32.43 13.43
CA VAL A 61 9.05 33.47 12.45
C VAL A 61 7.99 34.57 12.34
N PHE A 62 6.71 34.21 12.30
CA PHE A 62 5.60 35.17 12.28
C PHE A 62 5.53 36.00 13.58
N ALA A 63 5.67 35.36 14.73
CA ALA A 63 5.70 36.03 16.03
C ALA A 63 6.90 36.97 16.20
N ALA A 64 8.02 36.67 15.54
CA ALA A 64 9.20 37.55 15.53
C ALA A 64 9.04 38.79 14.65
N THR A 65 8.14 38.75 13.65
CA THR A 65 7.99 39.81 12.63
C THR A 65 6.80 40.73 12.86
N VAL A 66 5.77 40.28 13.58
CA VAL A 66 4.54 41.06 13.79
C VAL A 66 4.54 41.78 15.15
N ARG A 67 4.26 43.08 15.13
CA ARG A 67 4.09 43.90 16.34
C ARG A 67 2.92 43.36 17.18
N ARG A 68 3.18 42.95 18.42
CA ARG A 68 2.24 42.24 19.31
C ARG A 68 0.96 43.04 19.55
N SER A 69 -0.17 42.52 19.10
CA SER A 69 -1.51 42.87 19.60
C SER A 69 -2.23 41.59 20.04
N ASP A 70 -3.15 41.69 21.00
CA ASP A 70 -3.82 40.51 21.58
C ASP A 70 -4.63 39.71 20.54
N PHE A 71 -5.12 40.37 19.49
CA PHE A 71 -5.73 39.75 18.32
C PHE A 71 -4.74 38.88 17.53
N VAL A 72 -3.51 39.37 17.31
CA VAL A 72 -2.46 38.66 16.58
C VAL A 72 -2.04 37.39 17.33
N THR A 73 -2.02 37.40 18.67
CA THR A 73 -1.64 36.23 19.45
C THR A 73 -2.68 35.10 19.38
N GLY A 74 -3.97 35.41 19.50
CA GLY A 74 -5.05 34.41 19.37
C GLY A 74 -5.16 33.83 17.95
N PHE A 75 -5.03 34.68 16.93
CA PHE A 75 -5.03 34.28 15.53
C PHE A 75 -3.80 33.42 15.17
N ALA A 76 -2.60 33.76 15.67
CA ALA A 76 -1.36 33.03 15.40
C ALA A 76 -1.39 31.60 15.94
N VAL A 77 -1.95 31.36 17.13
CA VAL A 77 -2.01 30.01 17.71
C VAL A 77 -2.87 29.08 16.84
N LEU A 78 -4.08 29.50 16.48
CA LEU A 78 -5.01 28.65 15.72
C LEU A 78 -4.59 28.47 14.25
N THR A 79 -4.02 29.49 13.63
CA THR A 79 -3.45 29.35 12.28
C THR A 79 -2.26 28.38 12.27
N THR A 80 -1.45 28.34 13.33
CA THR A 80 -0.38 27.35 13.47
C THR A 80 -0.91 25.92 13.44
N PHE A 81 -1.99 25.62 14.17
CA PHE A 81 -2.60 24.29 14.14
C PHE A 81 -3.16 23.93 12.76
N ALA A 82 -3.78 24.89 12.06
CA ALA A 82 -4.30 24.67 10.72
C ALA A 82 -3.18 24.38 9.71
N PHE A 83 -2.09 25.14 9.76
CA PHE A 83 -0.89 24.92 8.93
C PHE A 83 -0.20 23.59 9.28
N ALA A 84 -0.13 23.23 10.56
CA ALA A 84 0.46 21.96 11.01
C ALA A 84 -0.27 20.76 10.39
N LEU A 85 -1.60 20.79 10.46
CA LEU A 85 -2.44 19.72 9.92
C LEU A 85 -2.34 19.64 8.39
N ALA A 86 -2.36 20.79 7.71
CA ALA A 86 -2.22 20.85 6.25
C ALA A 86 -0.85 20.30 5.79
N LEU A 87 0.23 20.66 6.49
CA LEU A 87 1.57 20.14 6.22
C LEU A 87 1.69 18.65 6.49
N ALA A 88 1.17 18.17 7.63
CA ALA A 88 1.17 16.75 7.98
C ALA A 88 0.47 15.91 6.89
N LEU A 89 -0.68 16.38 6.41
CA LEU A 89 -1.42 15.69 5.34
C LEU A 89 -0.71 15.78 3.99
N GLY A 90 -0.10 16.94 3.67
CA GLY A 90 0.72 17.08 2.47
C GLY A 90 1.91 16.11 2.45
N VAL A 91 2.61 15.98 3.58
CA VAL A 91 3.74 15.05 3.75
C VAL A 91 3.25 13.60 3.62
N ALA A 92 2.15 13.24 4.31
CA ALA A 92 1.55 11.92 4.19
C ALA A 92 1.14 11.60 2.73
N ALA A 93 0.60 12.58 2.00
CA ALA A 93 0.24 12.46 0.58
C ALA A 93 1.46 12.18 -0.30
N ILE A 94 2.52 12.96 -0.13
CA ILE A 94 3.76 12.81 -0.90
C ILE A 94 4.41 11.46 -0.59
N ARG A 95 4.45 11.05 0.67
CA ARG A 95 4.98 9.76 1.10
C ARG A 95 4.17 8.62 0.49
N SER A 96 2.84 8.63 0.60
CA SER A 96 1.97 7.64 -0.01
C SER A 96 2.21 7.53 -1.52
N ARG A 97 2.30 8.65 -2.23
CA ARG A 97 2.62 8.65 -3.67
C ARG A 97 4.00 8.06 -3.97
N ARG A 98 5.00 8.34 -3.15
CA ARG A 98 6.35 7.77 -3.29
C ARG A 98 6.35 6.26 -3.04
N ASP A 99 5.63 5.82 -2.02
CA ASP A 99 5.50 4.40 -1.67
C ASP A 99 4.79 3.64 -2.79
N LEU A 100 3.69 4.19 -3.34
CA LEU A 100 3.00 3.63 -4.50
C LEU A 100 3.89 3.56 -5.74
N ARG A 101 4.73 4.57 -5.99
CA ARG A 101 5.68 4.55 -7.11
C ARG A 101 6.73 3.45 -6.93
N ARG A 102 7.26 3.28 -5.71
CA ARG A 102 8.21 2.23 -5.38
C ARG A 102 7.59 0.84 -5.51
N GLU A 103 6.35 0.68 -5.06
CA GLU A 103 5.59 -0.55 -5.20
C GLU A 103 5.42 -0.90 -6.68
N ARG A 104 4.94 0.03 -7.51
CA ARG A 104 4.83 -0.17 -8.97
C ARG A 104 6.16 -0.54 -9.62
N ALA A 105 7.24 0.18 -9.31
CA ALA A 105 8.57 -0.16 -9.81
C ALA A 105 9.00 -1.57 -9.37
N SER A 106 8.70 -1.98 -8.13
CA SER A 106 9.01 -3.34 -7.66
C SER A 106 8.20 -4.42 -8.38
N VAL A 107 6.93 -4.15 -8.71
CA VAL A 107 6.09 -5.05 -9.53
C VAL A 107 6.66 -5.16 -10.94
N GLU A 108 7.05 -4.05 -11.56
CA GLU A 108 7.66 -4.03 -12.89
C GLU A 108 8.97 -4.80 -12.94
N VAL A 109 9.83 -4.65 -11.92
CA VAL A 109 11.08 -5.41 -11.77
C VAL A 109 10.79 -6.91 -11.63
N ALA A 110 9.84 -7.28 -10.77
CA ALA A 110 9.47 -8.68 -10.59
C ALA A 110 8.88 -9.28 -11.87
N ARG A 111 8.06 -8.52 -12.58
CA ARG A 111 7.52 -8.91 -13.89
C ARG A 111 8.65 -9.11 -14.90
N ALA A 112 9.59 -8.18 -14.99
CA ALA A 112 10.74 -8.29 -15.88
C ALA A 112 11.64 -9.50 -15.56
N ALA A 113 11.72 -9.91 -14.29
CA ALA A 113 12.48 -11.07 -13.84
C ALA A 113 11.81 -12.43 -14.13
N ILE A 114 10.57 -12.46 -14.64
CA ILE A 114 9.90 -13.71 -15.02
C ILE A 114 10.67 -14.35 -16.19
N PRO A 115 11.11 -15.62 -16.08
CA PRO A 115 11.81 -16.34 -17.15
C PRO A 115 11.00 -16.36 -18.46
N ALA A 116 11.66 -16.10 -19.60
CA ALA A 116 11.01 -16.09 -20.91
C ALA A 116 10.31 -17.43 -21.24
N ALA A 117 10.98 -18.55 -20.94
CA ALA A 117 10.42 -19.89 -21.12
C ALA A 117 9.12 -20.11 -20.31
N ALA A 118 8.98 -19.49 -19.12
CA ALA A 118 7.74 -19.56 -18.36
C ALA A 118 6.61 -18.80 -19.08
N ARG A 119 6.90 -17.62 -19.64
CA ARG A 119 5.92 -16.82 -20.41
C ARG A 119 5.43 -17.59 -21.64
N GLU A 120 6.35 -18.18 -22.38
CA GLU A 120 6.04 -18.96 -23.59
C GLU A 120 5.21 -20.21 -23.25
N TYR A 121 5.63 -20.98 -22.24
CA TYR A 121 4.95 -22.18 -21.81
C TYR A 121 3.51 -21.90 -21.36
N PHE A 122 3.30 -20.91 -20.49
CA PHE A 122 1.96 -20.58 -19.98
C PHE A 122 1.08 -19.86 -21.01
N ALA A 123 1.66 -19.25 -22.05
CA ALA A 123 0.91 -18.72 -23.19
C ALA A 123 0.50 -19.79 -24.21
N SER A 124 1.14 -20.97 -24.18
CA SER A 124 0.90 -22.05 -25.14
C SER A 124 -0.57 -22.50 -25.14
N ALA A 125 -1.07 -22.86 -26.32
CA ALA A 125 -2.43 -23.40 -26.46
C ALA A 125 -2.60 -24.73 -25.69
N GLY A 126 -1.55 -25.55 -25.65
CA GLY A 126 -1.54 -26.83 -24.93
C GLY A 126 -1.78 -26.67 -23.43
N PHE A 127 -1.03 -25.77 -22.79
CA PHE A 127 -1.23 -25.50 -21.36
C PHE A 127 -2.61 -24.91 -21.07
N ARG A 128 -3.09 -23.95 -21.88
CA ARG A 128 -4.41 -23.35 -21.69
C ARG A 128 -5.55 -24.36 -21.84
N SER A 129 -5.46 -25.26 -22.82
CA SER A 129 -6.43 -26.35 -23.00
C SER A 129 -6.41 -27.32 -21.82
N ALA A 130 -5.21 -27.65 -21.31
CA ALA A 130 -5.09 -28.53 -20.14
C ALA A 130 -5.72 -27.87 -18.91
N LEU A 131 -5.43 -26.58 -18.66
CA LEU A 131 -5.99 -25.82 -17.53
C LEU A 131 -7.52 -25.76 -17.56
N ALA A 132 -8.12 -25.54 -18.74
CA ALA A 132 -9.57 -25.47 -18.90
C ALA A 132 -10.28 -26.81 -18.61
N GLY A 133 -9.57 -27.93 -18.73
CA GLY A 133 -10.10 -29.27 -18.46
C GLY A 133 -10.05 -29.68 -16.98
N MET A 134 -9.42 -28.89 -16.10
CA MET A 134 -9.24 -29.24 -14.69
C MET A 134 -10.44 -28.80 -13.85
N SER A 135 -10.88 -29.67 -12.94
CA SER A 135 -11.93 -29.35 -11.99
C SER A 135 -11.73 -30.08 -10.67
N VAL A 136 -12.46 -29.69 -9.64
CA VAL A 136 -12.47 -30.40 -8.35
C VAL A 136 -12.99 -31.84 -8.49
N VAL A 137 -13.87 -32.11 -9.47
CA VAL A 137 -14.46 -33.44 -9.72
C VAL A 137 -13.49 -34.36 -10.47
N SER A 138 -12.54 -33.79 -11.21
CA SER A 138 -11.47 -34.51 -11.91
C SER A 138 -10.13 -33.90 -11.50
N PRO A 139 -9.59 -34.28 -10.33
CA PRO A 139 -8.38 -33.65 -9.80
C PRO A 139 -7.19 -33.90 -10.75
N PRO A 140 -6.31 -32.89 -10.91
CA PRO A 140 -5.13 -33.03 -11.74
C PRO A 140 -4.17 -34.06 -11.14
N ARG A 141 -3.33 -34.65 -12.00
CA ARG A 141 -2.17 -35.43 -11.54
C ARG A 141 -1.22 -34.53 -10.74
N PRO A 142 -0.38 -35.08 -9.83
CA PRO A 142 0.48 -34.26 -8.99
C PRO A 142 1.44 -33.33 -9.75
N GLU A 143 1.89 -33.77 -10.91
CA GLU A 143 2.74 -32.98 -11.81
C GLU A 143 1.96 -31.79 -12.38
N THR A 144 0.72 -32.03 -12.80
CA THR A 144 -0.20 -31.03 -13.32
C THR A 144 -0.64 -30.04 -12.24
N ALA A 145 -0.89 -30.49 -11.01
CA ALA A 145 -1.16 -29.61 -9.88
C ALA A 145 0.01 -28.64 -9.62
N SER A 146 1.24 -29.15 -9.73
CA SER A 146 2.45 -28.34 -9.62
C SER A 146 2.52 -27.24 -10.69
N GLU A 147 2.08 -27.56 -11.92
CA GLU A 147 2.02 -26.61 -13.03
C GLU A 147 0.96 -25.54 -12.82
N VAL A 148 -0.20 -25.89 -12.26
CA VAL A 148 -1.25 -24.91 -11.96
C VAL A 148 -0.81 -23.95 -10.85
N ILE A 149 -0.15 -24.45 -9.80
CA ILE A 149 0.41 -23.57 -8.75
C ILE A 149 1.46 -22.63 -9.35
N ALA A 150 2.37 -23.15 -10.18
CA ALA A 150 3.36 -22.34 -10.87
C ALA A 150 2.71 -21.31 -11.82
N TYR A 151 1.61 -21.67 -12.48
CA TYR A 151 0.83 -20.78 -13.33
C TYR A 151 0.19 -19.64 -12.54
N TRP A 152 -0.42 -19.91 -11.39
CA TRP A 152 -1.01 -18.86 -10.55
C TRP A 152 0.06 -17.94 -9.96
N ALA A 153 1.22 -18.49 -9.59
CA ALA A 153 2.36 -17.68 -9.19
C ALA A 153 2.84 -16.77 -10.34
N TYR A 154 2.92 -17.30 -11.57
CA TYR A 154 3.22 -16.51 -12.77
C TYR A 154 2.18 -15.40 -13.01
N ARG A 155 0.88 -15.73 -12.97
CA ARG A 155 -0.20 -14.76 -13.19
C ARG A 155 -0.18 -13.64 -12.17
N ALA A 156 0.07 -13.95 -10.91
CA ALA A 156 0.20 -12.98 -9.83
C ALA A 156 1.39 -12.05 -10.04
N LEU A 157 2.54 -12.57 -10.49
CA LEU A 157 3.71 -11.75 -10.85
C LEU A 157 3.46 -10.86 -12.07
N ASP A 158 2.71 -11.36 -13.07
CA ASP A 158 2.41 -10.62 -14.30
C ASP A 158 1.34 -9.53 -14.08
N SER A 159 0.34 -9.78 -13.24
CA SER A 159 -0.75 -8.84 -12.94
C SER A 159 -0.44 -7.88 -11.79
N GLY A 160 0.43 -8.28 -10.85
CA GLY A 160 0.62 -7.59 -9.58
C GLY A 160 -0.48 -7.87 -8.54
N ASP A 161 -1.43 -8.75 -8.84
CA ASP A 161 -2.51 -9.15 -7.92
C ASP A 161 -2.12 -10.42 -7.14
N TYR A 162 -1.36 -10.20 -6.06
CA TYR A 162 -0.84 -11.30 -5.24
C TYR A 162 -1.89 -11.94 -4.34
N VAL A 163 -2.92 -11.19 -3.94
CA VAL A 163 -3.99 -11.72 -3.08
C VAL A 163 -4.82 -12.72 -3.85
N GLU A 164 -5.23 -12.38 -5.09
CA GLU A 164 -6.01 -13.29 -5.92
C GLU A 164 -5.18 -14.52 -6.33
N GLY A 165 -3.92 -14.33 -6.70
CA GLY A 165 -3.01 -15.44 -6.97
C GLY A 165 -2.83 -16.37 -5.77
N ALA A 166 -2.62 -15.81 -4.58
CA ALA A 166 -2.48 -16.54 -3.33
C ALA A 166 -3.77 -17.31 -2.96
N ARG A 167 -4.95 -16.70 -3.19
CA ARG A 167 -6.24 -17.34 -2.98
C ARG A 167 -6.39 -18.58 -3.85
N LEU A 168 -6.09 -18.46 -5.15
CA LEU A 168 -6.21 -19.58 -6.10
C LEU A 168 -5.21 -20.70 -5.78
N ILE A 169 -3.99 -20.36 -5.34
CA ILE A 169 -3.02 -21.35 -4.86
C ILE A 169 -3.52 -22.03 -3.58
N HIS A 170 -4.10 -21.29 -2.65
CA HIS A 170 -4.67 -21.83 -1.41
C HIS A 170 -5.84 -22.77 -1.69
N GLU A 171 -6.75 -22.37 -2.58
CA GLU A 171 -7.88 -23.20 -3.01
C GLU A 171 -7.42 -24.51 -3.66
N ALA A 172 -6.41 -24.44 -4.53
CA ALA A 172 -5.84 -25.63 -5.16
C ALA A 172 -5.15 -26.55 -4.14
N ALA A 173 -4.28 -26.01 -3.29
CA ALA A 173 -3.42 -26.81 -2.41
C ALA A 173 -4.10 -27.26 -1.12
N ALA A 174 -4.90 -26.41 -0.49
CA ALA A 174 -5.49 -26.66 0.83
C ALA A 174 -6.95 -27.13 0.77
N LEU A 175 -7.77 -26.56 -0.12
CA LEU A 175 -9.21 -26.86 -0.16
C LEU A 175 -9.55 -28.01 -1.12
N ALA A 176 -8.93 -28.05 -2.29
CA ALA A 176 -9.11 -29.16 -3.24
C ALA A 176 -8.19 -30.35 -2.95
N GLY A 177 -7.25 -30.20 -2.01
CA GLY A 177 -6.34 -31.27 -1.57
C GLY A 177 -5.38 -31.75 -2.65
N TRP A 178 -5.04 -30.91 -3.63
CA TRP A 178 -4.18 -31.34 -4.72
C TRP A 178 -2.78 -31.65 -4.21
N THR A 179 -2.36 -32.90 -4.39
CA THR A 179 -1.01 -33.34 -4.07
C THR A 179 -0.03 -32.74 -5.06
N VAL A 180 1.03 -32.12 -4.56
CA VAL A 180 2.06 -31.49 -5.39
C VAL A 180 3.23 -32.46 -5.55
N ALA A 181 3.70 -32.68 -6.79
CA ALA A 181 4.78 -33.63 -7.07
C ALA A 181 6.14 -33.20 -6.47
N SER A 182 6.35 -31.90 -6.28
CA SER A 182 7.63 -31.32 -5.88
C SER A 182 7.68 -30.98 -4.39
N PRO A 183 8.62 -31.55 -3.60
CA PRO A 183 8.80 -31.21 -2.18
C PRO A 183 9.15 -29.74 -1.97
N SER A 184 9.96 -29.16 -2.86
CA SER A 184 10.31 -27.73 -2.81
C SER A 184 9.10 -26.84 -3.09
N LEU A 185 8.18 -27.27 -3.96
CA LEU A 185 6.94 -26.53 -4.20
C LEU A 185 5.99 -26.66 -3.02
N ALA A 186 5.85 -27.85 -2.43
CA ALA A 186 5.05 -28.04 -1.22
C ALA A 186 5.54 -27.14 -0.08
N ALA A 187 6.86 -27.01 0.11
CA ALA A 187 7.46 -26.09 1.08
C ALA A 187 7.26 -24.60 0.74
N ALA A 188 7.03 -24.26 -0.52
CA ALA A 188 6.78 -22.90 -0.98
C ALA A 188 5.31 -22.46 -0.79
N VAL A 189 4.34 -23.39 -0.79
CA VAL A 189 2.90 -23.09 -0.70
C VAL A 189 2.54 -22.16 0.48
N PRO A 190 3.06 -22.33 1.71
CA PRO A 190 2.74 -21.42 2.81
C PRO A 190 3.13 -19.96 2.52
N ARG A 191 4.27 -19.74 1.85
CA ARG A 191 4.71 -18.39 1.46
C ARG A 191 3.90 -17.84 0.30
N LEU A 192 3.52 -18.70 -0.65
CA LEU A 192 2.68 -18.33 -1.78
C LEU A 192 1.22 -18.05 -1.39
N THR A 193 0.76 -18.56 -0.24
CA THR A 193 -0.60 -18.32 0.25
C THR A 193 -0.68 -17.22 1.31
N ALA A 194 0.47 -16.75 1.82
CA ALA A 194 0.56 -15.74 2.86
C ALA A 194 -0.23 -14.44 2.55
N PRO A 195 -0.20 -13.87 1.32
CA PRO A 195 -0.99 -12.67 1.02
C PRO A 195 -2.51 -12.87 1.21
N PHE A 196 -3.02 -14.07 0.94
CA PHE A 196 -4.43 -14.37 1.15
C PHE A 196 -4.77 -14.61 2.63
N LEU A 197 -3.92 -15.37 3.32
CA LEU A 197 -4.14 -15.74 4.72
C LEU A 197 -3.94 -14.58 5.71
N ALA A 198 -3.18 -13.56 5.32
CA ALA A 198 -2.92 -12.39 6.16
C ALA A 198 -4.15 -11.50 6.39
N GLY A 199 -5.26 -11.69 5.65
CA GLY A 199 -6.43 -10.82 5.78
C GLY A 199 -6.03 -9.36 5.63
N ASP A 200 -6.48 -8.44 6.47
CA ASP A 200 -6.11 -7.02 6.36
C ASP A 200 -4.59 -6.72 6.49
N GLU A 201 -3.80 -7.66 7.01
CA GLU A 201 -2.34 -7.53 7.14
C GLU A 201 -1.59 -7.80 5.83
N TRP A 202 -2.25 -8.28 4.77
CA TRP A 202 -1.61 -8.45 3.43
C TRP A 202 -1.00 -7.15 2.91
N ARG A 203 -1.46 -6.02 3.45
CA ARG A 203 -0.96 -4.67 3.19
C ARG A 203 0.46 -4.42 3.71
N ASP A 204 1.07 -5.36 4.45
CA ASP A 204 2.48 -5.32 4.80
C ASP A 204 3.35 -5.61 3.55
N PRO A 205 4.21 -4.67 3.12
CA PRO A 205 5.13 -4.88 1.98
C PRO A 205 6.10 -6.05 2.16
N ALA A 206 6.31 -6.55 3.38
CA ALA A 206 7.10 -7.75 3.63
C ALA A 206 6.41 -9.02 3.09
N ILE A 207 5.09 -9.12 3.19
CA ILE A 207 4.31 -10.28 2.74
C ILE A 207 4.35 -10.38 1.22
N ASP A 208 4.10 -9.27 0.53
CA ASP A 208 4.18 -9.20 -0.93
C ASP A 208 5.59 -9.49 -1.46
N ARG A 209 6.63 -9.00 -0.77
CA ARG A 209 8.02 -9.35 -1.11
C ARG A 209 8.28 -10.84 -0.94
N GLY A 210 7.86 -11.42 0.17
CA GLY A 210 8.00 -12.85 0.44
C GLY A 210 7.31 -13.70 -0.63
N PHE A 211 6.10 -13.32 -1.06
CA PHE A 211 5.41 -13.96 -2.18
C PHE A 211 6.24 -13.85 -3.47
N ARG A 212 6.65 -12.63 -3.86
CA ARG A 212 7.39 -12.39 -5.11
C ARG A 212 8.69 -13.17 -5.19
N ASP A 213 9.51 -13.10 -4.14
CA ASP A 213 10.81 -13.76 -4.09
C ASP A 213 10.64 -15.29 -4.21
N CYS A 214 9.63 -15.84 -3.51
CA CYS A 214 9.31 -17.26 -3.56
C CYS A 214 8.77 -17.68 -4.95
N ALA A 215 7.89 -16.89 -5.55
CA ALA A 215 7.33 -17.14 -6.87
C ALA A 215 8.41 -17.08 -7.97
N LEU A 216 9.31 -16.09 -7.91
CA LEU A 216 10.43 -15.97 -8.84
C LEU A 216 11.44 -17.10 -8.69
N ALA A 217 11.76 -17.51 -7.46
CA ALA A 217 12.63 -18.65 -7.20
C ALA A 217 12.01 -19.94 -7.76
N LEU A 218 10.70 -20.15 -7.56
CA LEU A 218 9.98 -21.29 -8.11
C LEU A 218 10.03 -21.32 -9.64
N LEU A 219 9.70 -20.20 -10.30
CA LEU A 219 9.70 -20.14 -11.77
C LEU A 219 11.12 -20.27 -12.33
N SER A 220 12.12 -19.68 -11.68
CA SER A 220 13.53 -19.80 -12.09
C SER A 220 14.06 -21.22 -11.92
N ALA A 221 13.72 -21.90 -10.82
CA ALA A 221 14.12 -23.30 -10.63
C ALA A 221 13.51 -24.22 -11.69
N ARG A 222 12.27 -23.93 -12.12
CA ARG A 222 11.54 -24.75 -13.10
C ARG A 222 11.91 -24.43 -14.56
N PHE A 223 12.09 -23.15 -14.89
CA PHE A 223 12.22 -22.66 -16.27
C PHE A 223 13.56 -21.97 -16.58
N GLY A 224 14.39 -21.71 -15.57
CA GLY A 224 15.65 -20.98 -15.70
C GLY A 224 16.81 -21.78 -16.28
N GLN A 225 16.71 -23.11 -16.38
CA GLN A 225 17.76 -23.97 -16.94
C GLN A 225 17.75 -24.05 -18.49
N GLY A 226 16.87 -23.30 -19.17
CA GLY A 226 16.80 -23.25 -20.64
C GLY A 226 17.75 -22.26 -21.33
N ALA A 227 18.48 -21.42 -20.58
CA ALA A 227 19.44 -20.45 -21.12
C ALA A 227 20.88 -20.94 -20.97
N ARG A 228 21.23 -22.06 -21.60
CA ARG A 228 22.60 -22.32 -22.05
C ARG A 228 22.58 -22.29 -23.57
N VAL A 229 22.81 -21.08 -24.10
CA VAL A 229 23.39 -20.91 -25.43
C VAL A 229 24.91 -21.06 -25.27
#